data_AF-A0A6I8M430-F1
#
_entry.id   AF-A0A6I8M430-F1
#
_cell.length_a   1.000
_cell.length_b   1.000
_cell.length_c   1.000
_cell.angle_alpha   90.00
_cell.angle_beta   90.00
_cell.angle_gamma   90.00
#
_symmetry.space_group_name_H-M   'P 1'
#
loop_
_entity.id
_entity.type
_entity.pdbx_description
1 polymer ?
#
loop_
_entity_poly.entity_id
_entity_poly.type
_entity_poly.pdbx_seq_one_letter_code
_entity_poly.pdbx_strand_id
1 'polypeptide(L)'
;GIVDDEETGEITDNAALRQLNHAQRVAEGVDLEIHRNTWRYTRLIERQRRDLLVHRDKVLRTAYAAEQLEKAHPEKFGELKEKLDDQDKLEQMCREVLLFHVDQLWSDHLAFLTDVRESIHLRALARETPLDEFHRAAIPEFHKIIAEADSRAAKTLEEAELTDEGIDLGEAGVRRANTTWTYLVHDNPFDSDFEQTIKKVRSMIKRK
;
A
#
# COMPACT_ATOMS: atom_id res chain seq x y z
N GLY A 1 -5.74 42.35 32.45
CA GLY A 1 -4.85 41.57 31.58
C GLY A 1 -4.38 40.38 32.37
N ILE A 2 -3.74 39.40 31.72
CA ILE A 2 -2.94 38.40 32.43
C ILE A 2 -1.81 39.15 33.13
N VAL A 3 -1.63 38.92 34.43
CA VAL A 3 -0.62 39.63 35.24
C VAL A 3 0.66 38.78 35.32
N ASP A 4 1.80 39.42 35.11
CA ASP A 4 3.14 38.87 35.31
C ASP A 4 3.80 39.43 36.58
N ASP A 5 4.77 38.69 37.11
CA ASP A 5 5.62 39.15 38.21
C ASP A 5 6.59 40.24 37.72
N GLU A 6 6.59 41.41 38.36
CA GLU A 6 7.32 42.60 37.88
C GLU A 6 8.86 42.45 37.96
N GLU A 7 9.38 41.55 38.79
CA GLU A 7 10.83 41.35 38.99
C GLU A 7 11.39 40.24 38.10
N THR A 8 10.62 39.17 37.90
CA THR A 8 11.03 37.96 37.17
C THR A 8 10.39 37.81 35.78
N GLY A 9 9.29 38.50 35.52
CA GLY A 9 8.46 38.34 34.33
C GLY A 9 7.65 37.04 34.29
N GLU A 10 7.61 36.28 35.38
CA GLU A 10 6.92 34.99 35.44
C GLU A 10 5.39 35.19 35.43
N ILE A 11 4.70 34.50 34.52
CA ILE A 11 3.24 34.51 34.45
C ILE A 11 2.68 33.38 35.32
N THR A 12 2.20 33.72 36.52
CA THR A 12 1.57 32.77 37.45
C THR A 12 0.04 32.85 37.47
N ASP A 13 -0.54 33.75 36.66
CA ASP A 13 -1.99 33.97 36.61
C ASP A 13 -2.75 32.69 36.20
N ASN A 14 -3.71 32.28 37.03
CA ASN A 14 -4.59 31.15 36.77
C ASN A 14 -5.36 31.28 35.44
N ALA A 15 -5.65 32.49 34.98
CA ALA A 15 -6.24 32.73 33.67
C ALA A 15 -5.29 32.31 32.53
N ALA A 16 -4.00 32.59 32.66
CA ALA A 16 -2.99 32.15 31.69
C ALA A 16 -2.87 30.62 31.68
N LEU A 17 -2.80 29.99 32.86
CA LEU A 17 -2.79 28.53 32.99
C LEU A 17 -4.02 27.88 32.35
N ARG A 18 -5.21 28.47 32.52
CA ARG A 18 -6.44 27.97 31.85
C ARG A 18 -6.35 28.05 30.33
N GLN A 19 -5.78 29.13 29.78
CA GLN A 19 -5.59 29.26 28.33
C GLN A 19 -4.57 28.24 27.80
N LEU A 20 -3.47 28.03 28.53
CA LEU A 20 -2.44 27.04 28.20
C LEU A 20 -3.03 25.62 28.18
N ASN A 21 -3.77 25.26 29.24
CA ASN A 21 -4.48 23.98 29.32
C ASN A 21 -5.56 23.81 28.23
N HIS A 22 -6.17 24.90 27.77
CA HIS A 22 -7.09 24.84 26.64
C HIS A 22 -6.34 24.59 25.33
N ALA A 23 -5.28 25.35 25.06
CA ALA A 23 -4.45 25.18 23.88
C ALA A 23 -3.86 23.76 23.78
N GLN A 24 -3.37 23.21 24.89
CA GLN A 24 -2.87 21.84 24.96
C GLN A 24 -3.96 20.82 24.60
N ARG A 25 -5.15 20.92 25.19
CA ARG A 25 -6.27 20.01 24.86
C ARG A 25 -6.71 20.11 23.39
N VAL A 26 -6.62 21.29 22.80
CA VAL A 26 -6.89 21.48 21.37
C VAL A 26 -5.82 20.77 20.54
N ALA A 27 -4.54 20.91 20.87
CA ALA A 27 -3.44 20.23 20.18
C ALA A 27 -3.55 18.71 20.30
N GLU A 28 -3.77 18.19 21.51
CA GLU A 28 -3.99 16.75 21.76
C GLU A 28 -5.19 16.20 20.98
N GLY A 29 -6.27 16.99 20.87
CA GLY A 29 -7.44 16.63 20.09
C GLY A 29 -7.13 16.49 18.59
N VAL A 30 -6.31 17.39 18.04
CA VAL A 30 -5.86 17.34 16.63
C VAL A 30 -4.97 16.11 16.40
N ASP A 31 -4.00 15.86 17.28
CA ASP A 31 -3.10 14.69 17.17
C ASP A 31 -3.87 13.36 17.25
N LEU A 32 -4.86 13.28 18.14
CA LEU A 32 -5.73 12.10 18.24
C LEU A 32 -6.55 11.88 16.97
N GLU A 33 -7.02 12.95 16.33
CA GLU A 33 -7.76 12.86 15.07
C GLU A 33 -6.87 12.38 13.93
N ILE A 34 -5.66 12.93 13.80
CA ILE A 34 -4.63 12.48 12.85
C ILE A 34 -4.37 10.98 13.06
N HIS A 35 -4.06 10.57 14.29
CA HIS A 35 -3.78 9.17 14.61
C HIS A 35 -4.95 8.25 14.24
N ARG A 36 -6.18 8.65 14.58
CA ARG A 36 -7.39 7.88 14.24
C ARG A 36 -7.56 7.74 12.74
N ASN A 37 -7.32 8.79 11.97
CA ASN A 37 -7.42 8.76 10.52
C ASN A 37 -6.37 7.85 9.91
N THR A 38 -5.09 8.02 10.27
CA THR A 38 -4.00 7.15 9.82
C THR A 38 -4.30 5.68 10.12
N TRP A 39 -4.73 5.38 11.35
CA TRP A 39 -5.09 4.01 11.74
C TRP A 39 -6.21 3.42 10.89
N ARG A 40 -7.25 4.21 10.56
CA ARG A 40 -8.38 3.75 9.75
C ARG A 40 -7.95 3.36 8.33
N TYR A 41 -7.09 4.15 7.68
CA TYR A 41 -6.57 3.82 6.36
C TYR A 41 -5.64 2.60 6.41
N THR A 42 -4.68 2.59 7.33
CA THR A 42 -3.71 1.49 7.47
C THR A 42 -4.38 0.16 7.77
N ARG A 43 -5.50 0.15 8.52
CA ARG A 43 -6.21 -1.09 8.88
C ARG A 43 -6.64 -1.91 7.66
N LEU A 44 -7.11 -1.27 6.58
CA LEU A 44 -7.47 -1.99 5.37
C LEU A 44 -6.23 -2.57 4.68
N ILE A 45 -5.16 -1.78 4.58
CA ILE A 45 -3.90 -2.20 3.94
C ILE A 45 -3.30 -3.40 4.67
N GLU A 46 -3.29 -3.38 6.00
CA GLU A 46 -2.81 -4.50 6.82
C GLU A 46 -3.64 -5.77 6.65
N ARG A 47 -4.96 -5.62 6.44
CA ARG A 47 -5.83 -6.77 6.13
C ARG A 47 -5.47 -7.36 4.78
N GLN A 48 -5.36 -6.52 3.74
CA GLN A 48 -4.99 -6.93 2.39
C GLN A 48 -3.60 -7.59 2.35
N ARG A 49 -2.63 -6.99 3.04
CA ARG A 49 -1.27 -7.54 3.20
C ARG A 49 -1.31 -8.95 3.79
N ARG A 50 -2.11 -9.16 4.84
CA ARG A 50 -2.25 -10.48 5.47
C ARG A 50 -2.81 -11.51 4.50
N ASP A 51 -3.87 -11.16 3.78
CA ASP A 51 -4.53 -12.06 2.84
C ASP A 51 -3.57 -12.40 1.67
N LEU A 52 -2.79 -11.43 1.20
CA LEU A 52 -1.74 -11.64 0.20
C LEU A 52 -0.60 -12.54 0.72
N LEU A 53 -0.14 -12.34 1.97
CA LEU A 53 0.91 -13.17 2.57
C LEU A 53 0.49 -14.63 2.71
N VAL A 54 -0.79 -14.90 2.98
CA VAL A 54 -1.32 -16.28 2.98
C VAL A 54 -1.24 -16.90 1.58
N HIS A 55 -1.61 -16.15 0.53
CA HIS A 55 -1.45 -16.61 -0.84
C HIS A 55 0.04 -16.83 -1.20
N ARG A 56 0.92 -15.90 -0.82
CA ARG A 56 2.36 -16.00 -1.04
C ARG A 56 2.97 -17.23 -0.36
N ASP A 57 2.53 -17.55 0.86
CA ASP A 57 2.96 -18.76 1.58
C ASP A 57 2.49 -20.03 0.87
N LYS A 58 1.25 -20.04 0.34
CA LYS A 58 0.74 -21.13 -0.50
C LYS A 58 1.65 -21.36 -1.72
N VAL A 59 2.02 -20.29 -2.44
CA VAL A 59 2.92 -20.36 -3.61
C VAL A 59 4.32 -20.86 -3.21
N LEU A 60 4.84 -20.42 -2.06
CA LEU A 60 6.17 -20.78 -1.56
C LEU A 60 6.27 -22.22 -1.04
N ARG A 61 5.19 -22.81 -0.54
CA ARG A 61 5.23 -24.09 0.18
C ARG A 61 4.59 -25.26 -0.55
N THR A 62 3.94 -25.01 -1.67
CA THR A 62 3.21 -26.03 -2.42
C THR A 62 3.56 -25.96 -3.91
N ALA A 63 3.05 -26.94 -4.68
CA ALA A 63 3.14 -26.97 -6.13
C ALA A 63 2.14 -26.01 -6.83
N TYR A 64 1.47 -25.12 -6.09
CA TYR A 64 0.40 -24.27 -6.62
C TYR A 64 0.78 -23.55 -7.93
N ALA A 65 1.98 -22.97 -8.00
CA ALA A 65 2.43 -22.25 -9.20
C ALA A 65 2.54 -23.17 -10.42
N ALA A 66 3.16 -24.34 -10.27
CA ALA A 66 3.26 -25.34 -11.33
C ALA A 66 1.88 -25.82 -11.78
N GLU A 67 0.98 -26.11 -10.82
CA GLU A 67 -0.40 -26.51 -11.14
C GLU A 67 -1.18 -25.43 -11.89
N GLN A 68 -1.01 -24.14 -11.56
CA GLN A 68 -1.69 -23.05 -12.28
C GLN A 68 -1.15 -22.91 -13.70
N LEU A 69 0.18 -22.97 -13.86
CA LEU A 69 0.82 -22.82 -15.16
C LEU A 69 0.53 -24.01 -16.09
N GLU A 70 0.53 -25.23 -15.57
CA GLU A 70 0.14 -26.43 -16.31
C GLU A 70 -1.32 -26.35 -16.77
N LYS A 71 -2.23 -25.85 -15.92
CA LYS A 71 -3.64 -25.63 -16.29
C LYS A 71 -3.81 -24.55 -17.37
N ALA A 72 -3.00 -23.50 -17.32
CA ALA A 72 -3.10 -22.38 -18.24
C ALA A 72 -2.53 -22.72 -19.63
N HIS A 73 -1.34 -23.34 -19.69
CA HIS A 73 -0.66 -23.69 -20.94
C HIS A 73 -0.07 -25.12 -20.88
N PRO A 74 -0.91 -26.16 -20.99
CA PRO A 74 -0.48 -27.56 -20.80
C PRO A 74 0.58 -28.01 -21.81
N GLU A 75 0.47 -27.59 -23.08
CA GLU A 75 1.41 -27.96 -24.14
C GLU A 75 2.81 -27.39 -23.85
N LYS A 76 2.90 -26.08 -23.65
CA LYS A 76 4.15 -25.38 -23.35
C LYS A 76 4.78 -25.84 -22.03
N PHE A 77 3.94 -26.11 -21.02
CA PHE A 77 4.41 -26.66 -19.75
C PHE A 77 4.99 -28.08 -19.91
N GLY A 78 4.35 -28.92 -20.74
CA GLY A 78 4.86 -30.26 -21.08
C GLY A 78 6.21 -30.19 -21.77
N GLU A 79 6.37 -29.32 -22.77
CA GLU A 79 7.66 -29.09 -23.44
C GLU A 79 8.76 -28.63 -22.47
N LEU A 80 8.44 -27.69 -21.58
CA LEU A 80 9.36 -27.22 -20.55
C LEU A 80 9.78 -28.35 -19.61
N LYS A 81 8.82 -29.18 -19.18
CA LYS A 81 9.06 -30.32 -18.29
C LYS A 81 9.96 -31.37 -18.94
N GLU A 82 9.74 -31.68 -20.21
CA GLU A 82 10.57 -32.63 -20.97
C GLU A 82 12.00 -32.12 -21.18
N LYS A 83 12.17 -30.82 -21.47
CA LYS A 83 13.50 -30.22 -21.67
C LYS A 83 14.32 -30.16 -20.39
N LEU A 84 13.68 -29.78 -19.28
CA LEU A 84 14.39 -29.56 -18.01
C LEU A 84 14.78 -30.86 -17.32
N ASP A 85 13.95 -31.91 -17.45
CA ASP A 85 14.10 -33.25 -16.83
C ASP A 85 14.42 -33.20 -15.32
N ASP A 86 13.94 -32.15 -14.64
CA ASP A 86 14.18 -31.88 -13.22
C ASP A 86 12.94 -31.22 -12.60
N GLN A 87 12.17 -32.01 -11.85
CA GLN A 87 10.91 -31.57 -11.25
C GLN A 87 11.11 -30.44 -10.22
N ASP A 88 12.19 -30.49 -9.44
CA ASP A 88 12.45 -29.50 -8.40
C ASP A 88 12.79 -28.14 -9.02
N LYS A 89 13.60 -28.13 -10.08
CA LYS A 89 13.87 -26.90 -10.85
C LYS A 89 12.62 -26.38 -11.54
N LEU A 90 11.79 -27.24 -12.11
CA LEU A 90 10.55 -26.83 -12.78
C LEU A 90 9.62 -26.10 -11.79
N GLU A 91 9.40 -26.70 -10.62
CA GLU A 91 8.58 -26.10 -9.57
C GLU A 91 9.19 -24.79 -9.04
N GLN A 92 10.51 -24.74 -8.86
CA GLN A 92 11.20 -23.51 -8.45
C GLN A 92 11.00 -22.40 -9.48
N MET A 93 11.19 -22.66 -10.77
CA MET A 93 10.99 -21.68 -11.83
C MET A 93 9.55 -21.18 -11.87
N CYS A 94 8.56 -22.08 -11.83
CA CYS A 94 7.14 -21.72 -11.79
C CYS A 94 6.84 -20.80 -10.59
N ARG A 95 7.40 -21.13 -9.43
CA ARG A 95 7.27 -20.34 -8.20
C ARG A 95 7.89 -18.96 -8.33
N GLU A 96 9.09 -18.86 -8.91
CA GLU A 96 9.77 -17.59 -9.12
C GLU A 96 8.99 -16.67 -10.07
N VAL A 97 8.49 -17.20 -11.19
CA VAL A 97 7.65 -16.47 -12.15
C VAL A 97 6.38 -15.94 -11.46
N LEU A 98 5.64 -16.78 -10.74
CA LEU A 98 4.39 -16.35 -10.11
C LEU A 98 4.64 -15.34 -8.97
N LEU A 99 5.62 -15.60 -8.11
CA LEU A 99 5.93 -14.69 -7.00
C LEU A 99 6.39 -13.32 -7.49
N PHE A 100 7.14 -13.26 -8.60
CA PHE A 100 7.52 -12.00 -9.21
C PHE A 100 6.31 -11.15 -9.57
N HIS A 101 5.31 -11.72 -10.25
CA HIS A 101 4.10 -10.99 -10.62
C HIS A 101 3.23 -10.61 -9.42
N VAL A 102 3.14 -11.49 -8.41
CA VAL A 102 2.47 -11.17 -7.13
C VAL A 102 3.12 -9.96 -6.44
N ASP A 103 4.44 -9.97 -6.30
CA ASP A 103 5.20 -8.93 -5.61
C ASP A 103 5.16 -7.59 -6.40
N GLN A 104 5.17 -7.65 -7.74
CA GLN A 104 5.00 -6.47 -8.60
C GLN A 104 3.60 -5.86 -8.47
N LEU A 105 2.54 -6.68 -8.60
CA LEU A 105 1.16 -6.20 -8.50
C LEU A 105 0.82 -5.65 -7.12
N TRP A 106 1.41 -6.21 -6.05
CA TRP A 106 1.28 -5.62 -4.73
C TRP A 106 1.95 -4.25 -4.62
N SER A 107 3.13 -4.09 -5.23
CA SER A 107 3.83 -2.80 -5.29
C SER A 107 3.02 -1.76 -6.06
N ASP A 108 2.48 -2.14 -7.22
CA ASP A 108 1.59 -1.29 -8.03
C ASP A 108 0.33 -0.91 -7.25
N HIS A 109 -0.25 -1.85 -6.50
CA HIS A 109 -1.40 -1.60 -5.64
C HIS A 109 -1.09 -0.61 -4.51
N LEU A 110 0.07 -0.72 -3.85
CA LEU A 110 0.48 0.26 -2.84
C LEU A 110 0.66 1.68 -3.41
N ALA A 111 1.19 1.79 -4.63
CA ALA A 111 1.26 3.05 -5.35
C ALA A 111 -0.15 3.60 -5.64
N PHE A 112 -1.04 2.76 -6.18
CA PHE A 112 -2.44 3.12 -6.40
C PHE A 112 -3.15 3.60 -5.12
N LEU A 113 -2.96 2.91 -3.99
CA LEU A 113 -3.54 3.33 -2.72
C LEU A 113 -3.00 4.68 -2.23
N THR A 114 -1.76 5.00 -2.57
CA THR A 114 -1.15 6.29 -2.23
C THR A 114 -1.83 7.40 -3.04
N ASP A 115 -1.99 7.21 -4.35
CA ASP A 115 -2.68 8.16 -5.23
C ASP A 115 -4.16 8.35 -4.85
N VAL A 116 -4.85 7.26 -4.48
CA VAL A 116 -6.24 7.34 -4.01
C VAL A 116 -6.29 8.16 -2.73
N ARG A 117 -5.42 7.88 -1.74
CA ARG A 117 -5.39 8.61 -0.47
C ARG A 117 -5.12 10.10 -0.66
N GLU A 118 -4.28 10.49 -1.61
CA GLU A 118 -4.01 11.91 -1.91
C GLU A 118 -5.20 12.57 -2.62
N SER A 119 -5.87 11.87 -3.54
CA SER A 119 -6.95 12.46 -4.36
C SER A 119 -8.33 12.49 -3.70
N ILE A 120 -8.61 11.65 -2.67
CA ILE A 120 -9.91 11.63 -1.97
C ILE A 120 -10.20 12.92 -1.21
N HIS A 121 -9.17 13.64 -0.75
CA HIS A 121 -9.35 14.92 -0.05
C HIS A 121 -9.96 16.00 -0.96
N LEU A 122 -9.74 15.90 -2.29
CA LEU A 122 -10.36 16.77 -3.30
C LEU A 122 -11.84 16.42 -3.56
N ARG A 123 -12.24 15.16 -3.31
CA ARG A 123 -13.61 14.65 -3.54
C ARG A 123 -14.54 14.84 -2.33
N ALA A 124 -13.97 15.07 -1.14
CA ALA A 124 -14.71 15.36 0.09
C ALA A 124 -15.61 16.61 0.02
N LEU A 125 -15.48 17.44 -1.04
CA LEU A 125 -16.42 18.52 -1.37
C LEU A 125 -17.84 18.01 -1.72
N ALA A 126 -18.00 16.71 -2.03
CA ALA A 126 -19.25 16.10 -2.50
C ALA A 126 -20.12 15.45 -1.39
N ARG A 127 -19.84 15.67 -0.10
CA ARG A 127 -20.59 15.12 1.07
C ARG A 127 -20.44 13.62 1.32
N GLU A 128 -19.59 12.91 0.59
CA GLU A 128 -19.21 11.53 0.91
C GLU A 128 -18.06 11.47 1.93
N THR A 129 -18.01 10.40 2.71
CA THR A 129 -16.97 10.12 3.70
C THR A 129 -15.70 9.66 2.98
N PRO A 130 -14.56 10.37 3.10
CA PRO A 130 -13.33 10.04 2.35
C PRO A 130 -12.83 8.60 2.54
N LEU A 131 -13.04 8.04 3.74
CA LEU A 131 -12.69 6.67 4.06
C LEU A 131 -13.50 5.64 3.25
N ASP A 132 -14.78 5.92 3.00
CA ASP A 132 -15.63 4.99 2.25
C ASP A 132 -15.30 5.04 0.76
N GLU A 133 -14.94 6.21 0.22
CA GLU A 133 -14.40 6.33 -1.14
C GLU A 133 -13.08 5.57 -1.28
N PHE A 134 -12.18 5.72 -0.30
CA PHE A 134 -10.94 4.96 -0.28
C PHE A 134 -11.21 3.45 -0.29
N HIS A 135 -12.11 2.96 0.57
CA HIS A 135 -12.50 1.55 0.58
C HIS A 135 -13.12 1.10 -0.75
N ARG A 136 -14.00 1.92 -1.34
CA ARG A 136 -14.68 1.62 -2.60
C ARG A 136 -13.71 1.48 -3.77
N ALA A 137 -12.62 2.27 -3.77
CA ALA A 137 -11.56 2.15 -4.76
C ALA A 137 -10.59 0.99 -4.45
N ALA A 138 -10.18 0.85 -3.18
CA ALA A 138 -9.13 -0.07 -2.76
C ALA A 138 -9.53 -1.55 -2.81
N ILE A 139 -10.76 -1.88 -2.42
CA ILE A 139 -11.20 -3.28 -2.27
C ILE A 139 -11.28 -4.01 -3.62
N PRO A 140 -11.94 -3.46 -4.66
CA PRO A 140 -12.03 -4.13 -5.96
C PRO A 140 -10.67 -4.31 -6.63
N GLU A 141 -9.78 -3.32 -6.56
CA GLU A 141 -8.44 -3.43 -7.15
C GLU A 141 -7.61 -4.53 -6.49
N PHE A 142 -7.65 -4.63 -5.16
CA PHE A 142 -6.94 -5.69 -4.43
C PHE A 142 -7.39 -7.10 -4.87
N HIS A 143 -8.70 -7.31 -5.06
CA HIS A 143 -9.21 -8.63 -5.45
C HIS A 143 -8.75 -9.09 -6.83
N LYS A 144 -8.25 -8.18 -7.69
CA LYS A 144 -7.72 -8.54 -9.00
C LYS A 144 -6.30 -9.11 -8.92
N ILE A 145 -5.52 -8.78 -7.88
CA ILE A 145 -4.08 -9.07 -7.80
C ILE A 145 -3.77 -10.55 -8.06
N ILE A 146 -4.48 -11.47 -7.41
CA ILE A 146 -4.16 -12.91 -7.53
C ILE A 146 -4.45 -13.42 -8.94
N ALA A 147 -5.64 -13.13 -9.48
CA ALA A 147 -6.02 -13.59 -10.81
C ALA A 147 -5.14 -12.97 -11.91
N GLU A 148 -4.80 -11.68 -11.75
CA GLU A 148 -3.88 -10.98 -12.66
C GLU A 148 -2.47 -11.55 -12.56
N ALA A 149 -1.98 -11.91 -11.37
CA ALA A 149 -0.68 -12.54 -11.19
C ALA A 149 -0.62 -13.90 -11.88
N ASP A 150 -1.64 -14.74 -11.69
CA ASP A 150 -1.76 -16.04 -12.36
C ASP A 150 -1.77 -15.86 -13.89
N SER A 151 -2.53 -14.88 -14.40
CA SER A 151 -2.58 -14.57 -15.84
C SER A 151 -1.25 -14.06 -16.40
N ARG A 152 -0.53 -13.20 -15.67
CA ARG A 152 0.77 -12.68 -16.12
C ARG A 152 1.85 -13.75 -16.07
N ALA A 153 1.81 -14.63 -15.09
CA ALA A 153 2.69 -15.78 -14.99
C ALA A 153 2.49 -16.75 -16.17
N ALA A 154 1.22 -17.06 -16.49
CA ALA A 154 0.86 -17.87 -17.66
C ALA A 154 1.38 -17.26 -18.96
N LYS A 155 1.16 -15.96 -19.16
CA LYS A 155 1.68 -15.23 -20.31
C LYS A 155 3.22 -15.27 -20.40
N THR A 156 3.90 -15.16 -19.26
CA THR A 156 5.36 -15.27 -19.20
C THR A 156 5.83 -16.64 -19.69
N LEU A 157 5.17 -17.72 -19.28
CA LEU A 157 5.50 -19.07 -19.75
C LEU A 157 5.24 -19.23 -21.26
N GLU A 158 4.15 -18.67 -21.77
CA GLU A 158 3.80 -18.71 -23.19
C GLU A 158 4.85 -18.02 -24.05
N GLU A 159 5.25 -16.80 -23.69
CA GLU A 159 6.18 -15.95 -24.45
C GLU A 159 7.66 -16.33 -24.24
N ALA A 160 7.99 -17.06 -23.17
CA ALA A 160 9.35 -17.44 -22.87
C ALA A 160 9.97 -18.37 -23.93
N GLU A 161 11.22 -18.06 -24.29
CA GLU A 161 12.06 -18.95 -25.07
C GLU A 161 12.55 -20.12 -24.19
N LEU A 162 12.38 -21.34 -24.71
CA LEU A 162 12.76 -22.57 -24.01
C LEU A 162 14.17 -22.98 -24.43
N THR A 163 15.12 -22.84 -23.51
CA THR A 163 16.51 -23.32 -23.63
C THR A 163 16.66 -24.72 -23.05
N ASP A 164 17.81 -25.35 -23.26
CA ASP A 164 18.14 -26.66 -22.67
C ASP A 164 18.28 -26.60 -21.13
N GLU A 165 18.45 -25.41 -20.56
CA GLU A 165 18.50 -25.16 -19.12
C GLU A 165 17.15 -24.67 -18.55
N GLY A 166 16.10 -24.60 -19.38
CA GLY A 166 14.78 -24.07 -19.02
C GLY A 166 14.51 -22.67 -19.61
N ILE A 167 13.92 -21.79 -18.82
CA ILE A 167 13.56 -20.42 -19.20
C ILE A 167 14.58 -19.46 -18.59
N ASP A 168 15.17 -18.59 -19.40
CA ASP A 168 15.90 -17.44 -18.88
C ASP A 168 14.88 -16.43 -18.29
N LEU A 169 14.75 -16.46 -16.97
CA LEU A 169 13.85 -15.57 -16.24
C LEU A 169 14.20 -14.09 -16.44
N GLY A 170 15.49 -13.77 -16.61
CA GLY A 170 15.95 -12.40 -16.82
C GLY A 170 15.53 -11.85 -18.18
N GLU A 171 15.58 -12.67 -19.24
CA GLU A 171 15.09 -12.31 -20.58
C GLU A 171 13.56 -12.30 -20.64
N ALA A 172 12.89 -13.22 -19.93
CA ALA A 172 11.43 -13.26 -19.81
C ALA A 172 10.84 -12.12 -18.95
N GLY A 173 11.66 -11.16 -18.50
CA GLY A 173 11.23 -10.00 -17.72
C GLY A 173 11.03 -10.27 -16.22
N VAL A 174 11.26 -11.49 -15.76
CA VAL A 174 11.23 -11.92 -14.36
C VAL A 174 12.59 -11.61 -13.72
N ARG A 175 12.83 -10.33 -13.47
CA ARG A 175 14.09 -9.84 -12.92
C ARG A 175 13.98 -9.55 -11.44
N ARG A 176 14.88 -10.15 -10.65
CA ARG A 176 15.03 -9.77 -9.24
C ARG A 176 15.58 -8.34 -9.12
N ALA A 177 15.09 -7.59 -8.15
CA ALA A 177 15.68 -6.31 -7.78
C ALA A 177 17.17 -6.47 -7.40
N ASN A 178 18.03 -5.64 -7.98
CA ASN A 178 19.47 -5.65 -7.73
C ASN A 178 19.84 -5.07 -6.35
N THR A 179 19.00 -4.21 -5.77
CA THR A 179 19.19 -3.62 -4.44
C THR A 179 17.85 -3.23 -3.83
N THR A 180 17.67 -3.47 -2.54
CA THR A 180 16.46 -3.10 -1.79
C THR A 180 16.87 -2.35 -0.53
N TRP A 181 16.41 -1.10 -0.40
CA TRP A 181 16.66 -0.25 0.76
C TRP A 181 15.41 -0.19 1.64
N THR A 182 15.60 -0.22 2.96
CA THR A 182 14.52 -0.04 3.93
C THR A 182 14.75 1.27 4.68
N TYR A 183 13.68 2.04 4.85
CA TYR A 183 13.70 3.32 5.54
C TYR A 183 12.41 3.50 6.34
N LEU A 184 12.48 4.33 7.39
CA LEU A 184 11.31 4.75 8.15
C LEU A 184 10.76 6.03 7.51
N VAL A 185 9.49 6.01 7.13
CA VAL A 185 8.80 7.21 6.64
C VAL A 185 8.36 8.04 7.84
N HIS A 186 8.78 9.30 7.87
CA HIS A 186 8.22 10.29 8.78
C HIS A 186 7.12 11.05 8.05
N ASP A 187 5.87 10.77 8.39
CA ASP A 187 4.73 11.51 7.88
C ASP A 187 4.67 12.86 8.58
N ASN A 188 4.57 13.97 7.84
CA ASN A 188 4.44 15.32 8.43
C ASN A 188 2.95 15.71 8.45
N PRO A 189 2.25 15.55 9.59
CA PRO A 189 0.81 15.82 9.66
C PRO A 189 0.46 17.30 9.46
N PHE A 190 1.44 18.21 9.55
CA PHE A 190 1.25 19.64 9.37
C PHE A 190 1.49 20.14 7.93
N ASP A 191 1.96 19.28 7.02
CA ASP A 191 2.25 19.65 5.62
C ASP A 191 1.06 19.53 4.67
N SER A 192 -0.13 19.24 5.21
CA SER A 192 -1.37 19.41 4.44
C SER A 192 -1.72 20.90 4.36
N ASP A 193 -0.93 21.66 3.59
CA ASP A 193 -1.23 23.02 3.14
C ASP A 193 -2.69 23.12 2.64
N PHE A 194 -3.20 22.02 2.12
CA PHE A 194 -4.58 21.85 1.68
C PHE A 194 -5.63 21.87 2.80
N GLU A 195 -5.44 21.19 3.94
CA GLU A 195 -6.40 21.22 5.05
C GLU A 195 -6.45 22.61 5.69
N GLN A 196 -5.30 23.25 5.86
CA GLN A 196 -5.23 24.64 6.34
C GLN A 196 -5.94 25.60 5.36
N THR A 197 -5.78 25.38 4.06
CA THR A 197 -6.43 26.17 3.00
C THR A 197 -7.95 25.97 3.00
N ILE A 198 -8.44 24.73 3.09
CA ILE A 198 -9.89 24.45 3.21
C ILE A 198 -10.47 25.09 4.47
N LYS A 199 -9.77 25.02 5.62
CA LYS A 199 -10.21 25.62 6.88
C LYS A 199 -10.29 27.15 6.77
N LYS A 200 -9.35 27.79 6.06
CA LYS A 200 -9.39 29.23 5.73
C LYS A 200 -10.55 29.58 4.79
N VAL A 201 -10.79 28.81 3.73
CA VAL A 201 -11.92 29.03 2.80
C VAL A 201 -13.27 28.87 3.51
N ARG A 202 -13.43 27.81 4.32
CA ARG A 202 -14.67 27.54 5.05
C ARG A 202 -14.96 28.59 6.13
N SER A 203 -13.93 29.15 6.77
CA SER A 203 -14.09 30.25 7.73
C SER A 203 -14.42 31.58 7.05
N MET A 204 -13.96 31.83 5.82
CA MET A 204 -14.37 32.97 5.01
C MET A 204 -15.84 32.88 4.56
N ILE A 205 -16.31 31.69 4.17
CA ILE A 205 -17.71 31.49 3.75
C ILE A 205 -18.69 31.65 4.93
N LYS A 206 -18.32 31.20 6.13
CA LYS A 206 -19.14 31.37 7.35
C LYS A 206 -19.22 32.82 7.87
N ARG A 207 -18.37 33.72 7.37
CA ARG A 207 -18.29 35.13 7.78
C ARG A 207 -19.07 36.09 6.87
N LYS A 208 -19.66 35.60 5.78
CA LYS A 208 -20.67 36.29 4.96
C LYS A 208 -22.05 35.77 5.31
#